data_AF-I0B8W3-F1
#
_entry.id   AF-I0B8W3-F1
#
_cell.length_a   1.000
_cell.length_b   1.000
_cell.length_c   1.000
_cell.angle_alpha   90.00
_cell.angle_beta   90.00
_cell.angle_gamma   90.00
#
_symmetry.space_group_name_H-M   'P 1'
#
loop_
_entity.id
_entity.type
_entity.pdbx_description
1 polymer ?
#
loop_
_entity_poly.entity_id
_entity_poly.type
_entity_poly.pdbx_seq_one_letter_code
_entity_poly.pdbx_strand_id
1 'polypeptide(L)'
;EDIDPKICTHIIFGFAGLAHDSSIRVLDPWNELCDNYGKCAYDRFTALKQQNANLKAILAVGGWNEGSPKYSKMAADPVLRNRFITSSIELLKKHGLDGLDMDWEYPT
;
A
#
# COMPACT_ATOMS: atom_id res chain seq x y z
N GLU A 1 5.43 -16.86 1.06
CA GLU A 1 6.84 -17.30 1.10
C GLU A 1 7.32 -17.82 -0.26
N ASP A 2 6.48 -17.77 -1.30
CA ASP A 2 6.76 -18.36 -2.62
C ASP A 2 7.31 -17.35 -3.64
N ILE A 3 7.41 -16.07 -3.25
CA ILE A 3 7.97 -15.01 -4.10
C ILE A 3 9.48 -15.18 -4.14
N ASP A 4 10.05 -15.43 -5.33
CA ASP A 4 11.50 -15.33 -5.55
C ASP A 4 11.91 -13.85 -5.62
N PRO A 5 12.66 -13.31 -4.65
CA PRO A 5 13.00 -11.90 -4.62
C PRO A 5 14.11 -11.52 -5.61
N LYS A 6 14.66 -12.46 -6.38
CA LYS A 6 15.80 -12.24 -7.29
C LYS A 6 15.42 -12.02 -8.75
N ILE A 7 14.18 -12.32 -9.12
CA ILE A 7 13.71 -12.19 -10.52
C ILE A 7 13.22 -10.76 -10.87
N CYS A 8 12.95 -9.93 -9.86
CA CYS A 8 12.50 -8.54 -10.00
C CYS A 8 13.36 -7.60 -9.16
N THR A 9 13.49 -6.34 -9.59
CA THR A 9 14.13 -5.27 -8.79
C THR A 9 13.12 -4.53 -7.91
N HIS A 10 11.86 -4.52 -8.31
CA HIS A 10 10.73 -3.92 -7.60
C HIS A 10 9.60 -4.93 -7.58
N ILE A 11 8.96 -5.11 -6.43
CA ILE A 11 7.74 -5.90 -6.29
C ILE A 11 6.71 -5.02 -5.60
N ILE A 12 5.47 -5.11 -6.06
CA ILE A 12 4.36 -4.26 -5.62
C ILE A 12 3.34 -5.14 -4.90
N PHE A 13 3.03 -4.82 -3.66
CA PHE A 13 1.97 -5.44 -2.88
C PHE A 13 0.64 -4.77 -3.23
N GLY A 14 -0.22 -5.48 -3.96
CA GLY A 14 -1.59 -5.07 -4.24
C GLY A 14 -2.57 -5.71 -3.25
N PHE A 15 -3.44 -4.98 -2.55
CA PHE A 15 -3.63 -3.53 -2.57
C PHE A 15 -3.99 -2.98 -1.18
N ALA A 16 -3.61 -1.74 -0.92
CA ALA A 16 -4.29 -0.86 0.01
C ALA A 16 -5.44 -0.11 -0.69
N GLY A 17 -6.33 0.48 0.10
CA GLY A 17 -7.46 1.27 -0.39
C GLY A 17 -7.47 2.69 0.15
N LEU A 18 -8.54 3.41 -0.19
CA LEU A 18 -8.87 4.73 0.32
C LEU A 18 -10.13 4.68 1.19
N ALA A 19 -10.01 5.14 2.43
CA ALA A 19 -11.12 5.28 3.37
C ALA A 19 -12.02 6.48 3.02
N HIS A 20 -13.22 6.53 3.63
CA HIS A 20 -14.17 7.63 3.40
C HIS A 20 -13.65 9.00 3.83
N ASP A 21 -12.78 9.05 4.83
CA ASP A 21 -12.13 10.28 5.28
C ASP A 21 -10.92 10.66 4.41
N SER A 22 -10.59 9.90 3.36
CA SER A 22 -9.40 10.05 2.50
C SER A 22 -8.07 9.65 3.14
N SER A 23 -8.07 8.90 4.26
CA SER A 23 -6.86 8.22 4.72
C SER A 23 -6.60 6.92 3.93
N ILE A 24 -5.34 6.48 3.88
CA ILE A 24 -5.01 5.14 3.37
C ILE A 24 -5.65 4.06 4.25
N ARG A 25 -6.14 2.99 3.64
CA ARG A 25 -6.87 1.91 4.30
C ARG A 25 -6.22 0.56 4.02
N VAL A 26 -5.97 -0.23 5.06
CA VAL A 26 -5.63 -1.65 4.92
C VAL A 26 -6.91 -2.42 4.60
N LEU A 27 -6.91 -3.16 3.50
CA LEU A 27 -8.13 -3.81 2.98
C LEU A 27 -8.46 -5.12 3.71
N ASP A 28 -7.46 -5.91 4.08
CA ASP A 28 -7.57 -7.13 4.89
C ASP A 28 -6.59 -7.08 6.09
N PRO A 29 -6.96 -6.38 7.17
CA PRO A 29 -6.12 -6.26 8.36
C PRO A 29 -5.67 -7.60 8.96
N TRP A 30 -6.44 -8.68 8.81
CA TRP A 30 -6.05 -9.98 9.34
C TRP A 30 -4.89 -10.60 8.55
N ASN A 31 -4.86 -10.40 7.23
CA ASN A 31 -3.74 -10.86 6.42
C ASN A 31 -2.54 -9.90 6.52
N GLU A 32 -2.76 -8.60 6.34
CA GLU A 32 -1.69 -7.62 6.21
C GLU A 32 -0.98 -7.28 7.52
N LEU A 33 -1.71 -7.19 8.64
CA LEU A 33 -1.17 -6.74 9.92
C LEU A 33 -0.80 -7.90 10.85
N CYS A 34 0.02 -7.60 11.86
CA CYS A 34 0.36 -8.53 12.95
C CYS A 34 -0.62 -8.48 14.13
N ASP A 35 -1.44 -7.44 14.19
CA ASP A 35 -2.38 -7.23 15.27
C ASP A 35 -3.39 -8.39 15.34
N ASN A 36 -3.81 -8.76 16.55
CA ASN A 36 -4.85 -9.79 16.79
C ASN A 36 -4.58 -11.15 16.09
N TYR A 37 -3.35 -11.66 16.18
CA TYR A 37 -2.93 -12.91 15.54
C TYR A 37 -2.99 -12.88 14.00
N GLY A 38 -2.90 -11.68 13.42
CA GLY A 38 -2.82 -11.50 11.98
C GLY A 38 -1.53 -12.08 11.38
N LYS A 39 -1.51 -12.22 10.06
CA LYS A 39 -0.45 -12.93 9.32
C LYS A 39 0.76 -12.08 8.99
N CYS A 40 0.80 -10.80 9.38
CA CYS A 40 1.94 -9.91 9.15
C CYS A 40 2.38 -9.86 7.67
N ALA A 41 1.47 -9.91 6.70
CA ALA A 41 1.87 -10.05 5.30
C ALA A 41 2.71 -8.87 4.81
N TYR A 42 2.48 -7.63 5.29
CA TYR A 42 3.35 -6.50 4.96
C TYR A 42 4.78 -6.70 5.46
N ASP A 43 4.95 -7.08 6.72
CA ASP A 43 6.26 -7.28 7.33
C ASP A 43 7.01 -8.46 6.71
N ARG A 44 6.30 -9.56 6.41
CA ARG A 44 6.90 -10.71 5.69
C ARG A 44 7.27 -10.33 4.26
N PHE A 45 6.45 -9.52 3.60
CA PHE A 45 6.74 -9.02 2.26
C PHE A 45 7.99 -8.13 2.23
N THR A 46 8.12 -7.18 3.15
CA THR A 46 9.30 -6.31 3.21
C THR A 46 10.56 -7.04 3.69
N ALA A 47 10.40 -8.13 4.46
CA ALA A 47 11.51 -9.02 4.85
C ALA A 47 12.16 -9.74 3.67
N LEU A 48 11.52 -9.82 2.49
CA LEU A 48 12.16 -10.34 1.26
C LEU A 48 13.45 -9.59 0.90
N LYS A 49 13.59 -8.34 1.32
CA LYS A 49 14.82 -7.54 1.16
C LYS A 49 16.04 -8.14 1.88
N GLN A 50 15.84 -8.99 2.88
CA GLN A 50 16.93 -9.72 3.53
C GLN A 50 17.56 -10.76 2.60
N GLN A 51 16.80 -11.27 1.62
CA GLN A 51 17.28 -12.23 0.63
C GLN A 51 17.83 -11.54 -0.64
N ASN A 52 17.39 -10.31 -0.92
CA ASN A 52 17.92 -9.46 -1.98
C ASN A 52 17.94 -7.99 -1.51
N ALA A 53 19.11 -7.50 -1.07
CA ALA A 53 19.25 -6.14 -0.54
C ALA A 53 18.97 -5.02 -1.57
N ASN A 54 18.97 -5.33 -2.88
CA ASN A 54 18.64 -4.38 -3.94
C ASN A 54 17.14 -4.33 -4.26
N LEU A 55 16.33 -5.24 -3.71
CA LEU A 55 14.89 -5.29 -3.93
C LEU A 55 14.21 -4.06 -3.31
N LYS A 56 13.23 -3.51 -4.04
CA LYS A 56 12.29 -2.51 -3.53
C LYS A 56 10.90 -3.13 -3.35
N ALA A 57 10.37 -3.01 -2.14
CA ALA A 57 9.04 -3.48 -1.77
C ALA A 57 8.09 -2.27 -1.73
N ILE A 58 7.14 -2.19 -2.66
CA ILE A 58 6.22 -1.07 -2.84
C ILE A 58 4.81 -1.50 -2.48
N LEU A 59 3.98 -0.58 -1.98
CA LEU A 59 2.54 -0.83 -1.76
C LEU A 59 1.72 -0.11 -2.83
N ALA A 60 0.84 -0.84 -3.54
CA ALA A 60 -0.13 -0.22 -4.42
C ALA A 60 -1.39 0.19 -3.64
N VAL A 61 -1.98 1.32 -4.02
CA VAL A 61 -3.28 1.78 -3.51
C VAL A 61 -4.25 2.01 -4.67
N GLY A 62 -5.46 1.44 -4.55
CA GLY A 62 -6.46 1.49 -5.62
C GLY A 62 -6.79 0.13 -6.19
N GLY A 63 -6.61 -0.01 -7.49
CA GLY A 63 -7.07 -1.14 -8.28
C GLY A 63 -8.56 -1.03 -8.63
N TRP A 64 -8.95 -1.78 -9.67
CA TRP A 64 -10.29 -1.76 -10.27
C TRP A 64 -11.46 -1.76 -9.28
N ASN A 65 -11.42 -2.62 -8.25
CA ASN A 65 -12.53 -2.82 -7.31
C ASN A 65 -12.73 -1.66 -6.32
N GLU A 66 -11.75 -0.77 -6.13
CA GLU A 66 -11.90 0.38 -5.23
C GLU A 66 -12.74 1.49 -5.88
N GLY A 67 -12.80 1.53 -7.22
CA GLY A 67 -13.57 2.50 -7.99
C GLY A 67 -13.02 3.93 -7.95
N SER A 68 -13.35 4.73 -8.96
CA SER A 68 -12.76 6.07 -9.19
C SER A 68 -13.29 7.23 -8.31
N PRO A 69 -14.59 7.34 -7.97
CA PRO A 69 -15.15 8.61 -7.45
C PRO A 69 -14.49 9.13 -6.16
N LYS A 70 -14.10 8.24 -5.25
CA LYS A 70 -13.46 8.63 -3.99
C LYS A 70 -12.03 9.17 -4.19
N TYR A 71 -11.32 8.66 -5.20
CA TYR A 71 -9.99 9.17 -5.57
C TYR A 71 -10.09 10.54 -6.21
N SER A 72 -11.08 10.76 -7.08
CA SER A 72 -11.36 12.10 -7.65
C SER A 72 -11.64 13.12 -6.54
N LYS A 73 -12.50 12.77 -5.57
CA LYS A 73 -12.79 13.63 -4.41
C LYS A 73 -11.54 13.94 -3.57
N MET A 74 -10.74 12.92 -3.25
CA MET A 74 -9.50 13.11 -2.50
C MET A 74 -8.52 14.00 -3.28
N ALA A 75 -8.36 13.76 -4.59
CA ALA A 75 -7.45 14.50 -5.44
C ALA A 75 -7.86 15.96 -5.65
N ALA A 76 -9.16 16.29 -5.63
CA ALA A 76 -9.66 17.66 -5.84
C ALA A 76 -9.39 18.61 -4.67
N ASP A 77 -9.29 18.10 -3.43
CA ASP A 77 -9.22 18.93 -2.22
C ASP A 77 -7.82 18.85 -1.56
N PRO A 78 -7.11 19.98 -1.35
CA PRO A 78 -5.78 19.98 -0.72
C PRO A 78 -5.74 19.40 0.70
N VAL A 79 -6.80 19.57 1.49
CA VAL A 79 -6.89 19.03 2.86
C VAL A 79 -7.02 17.50 2.80
N LEU A 80 -7.83 16.99 1.87
CA LEU A 80 -8.00 15.55 1.69
C LEU A 80 -6.74 14.90 1.10
N ARG A 81 -6.10 15.54 0.10
CA ARG A 81 -4.79 15.12 -0.41
C ARG A 81 -3.76 15.04 0.71
N ASN A 82 -3.68 16.07 1.57
CA ASN A 82 -2.72 16.06 2.68
C ASN A 82 -2.99 14.89 3.63
N ARG A 83 -4.25 14.62 3.99
CA ARG A 83 -4.59 13.48 4.85
C ARG A 83 -4.20 12.13 4.22
N PHE A 84 -4.46 11.95 2.93
CA PHE A 84 -4.04 10.77 2.19
C PHE A 84 -2.51 10.61 2.21
N ILE A 85 -1.77 11.67 1.90
CA ILE A 85 -0.30 11.68 1.88
C ILE A 85 0.27 11.35 3.27
N THR A 86 -0.20 12.03 4.32
CA THR A 86 0.30 11.82 5.70
C THR A 86 0.07 10.39 6.15
N SER A 87 -1.17 9.88 6.03
CA SER A 87 -1.49 8.51 6.44
C SER A 87 -0.77 7.45 5.60
N SER A 88 -0.56 7.69 4.30
CA SER A 88 0.25 6.81 3.45
C SER A 88 1.69 6.74 3.94
N ILE A 89 2.34 7.88 4.18
CA ILE A 89 3.73 7.91 4.68
C ILE A 89 3.86 7.17 6.02
N GLU A 90 2.90 7.34 6.93
CA GLU A 90 2.88 6.64 8.22
C GLU A 90 2.80 5.12 8.03
N LEU A 91 1.90 4.62 7.18
CA LEU A 91 1.75 3.19 6.90
C LEU A 91 3.01 2.61 6.25
N LEU A 92 3.57 3.29 5.24
CA LEU A 92 4.79 2.83 4.55
C LEU A 92 5.96 2.71 5.51
N LYS A 93 6.18 3.74 6.35
CA LYS A 93 7.25 3.75 7.35
C LYS A 93 7.04 2.67 8.40
N LYS A 94 5.80 2.47 8.86
CA LYS A 94 5.47 1.45 9.88
C LYS A 94 5.89 0.05 9.46
N HIS A 95 5.70 -0.30 8.18
CA HIS A 95 5.97 -1.65 7.67
C HIS A 95 7.27 -1.76 6.83
N GLY A 96 8.07 -0.69 6.74
CA GLY A 96 9.35 -0.70 6.03
C GLY A 96 9.23 -0.80 4.51
N LEU A 97 8.13 -0.30 3.93
CA LEU A 97 7.90 -0.23 2.48
C LEU A 97 8.72 0.92 1.87
N ASP A 98 9.26 0.70 0.67
CA ASP A 98 10.16 1.62 -0.02
C ASP A 98 9.44 2.66 -0.87
N GLY A 99 8.14 2.51 -1.11
CA GLY A 99 7.36 3.44 -1.93
C GLY A 99 5.88 3.11 -1.99
N LEU A 100 5.15 3.97 -2.69
CA LEU A 100 3.73 3.84 -2.99
C LEU A 100 3.55 3.82 -4.50
N ASP A 101 2.69 2.93 -4.98
CA ASP A 101 2.21 2.87 -6.35
C ASP A 101 0.74 3.33 -6.39
N MET A 102 0.40 4.22 -7.32
CA MET A 102 -0.93 4.86 -7.39
C MET A 102 -1.72 4.28 -8.55
N ASP A 103 -2.57 3.30 -8.23
CA ASP A 103 -3.42 2.60 -9.18
C ASP A 103 -4.86 3.12 -9.14
N TRP A 104 -5.01 4.42 -9.38
CA TRP A 104 -6.33 5.03 -9.57
C TRP A 104 -6.84 4.74 -10.98
N GLU A 105 -7.83 3.85 -11.08
CA GLU A 105 -8.44 3.41 -12.33
C GLU A 105 -9.88 3.93 -12.46
N TYR A 106 -10.16 4.96 -13.25
CA TYR A 106 -9.23 5.95 -13.81
C TYR A 106 -9.65 7.37 -13.39
N PRO A 107 -8.82 8.40 -13.63
CA PRO A 107 -9.19 9.78 -13.37
C PRO A 107 -10.49 10.23 -14.07
N THR A 108 -11.40 10.82 -13.29
CA THR A 108 -12.71 11.32 -13.73
C THR A 108 -13.02 12.67 -13.10
#